data_AF-A0AAI9YMX3-F1
#
_entry.id   AF-A0AAI9YMX3-F1
#
_cell.length_a   1.000
_cell.length_b   1.000
_cell.length_c   1.000
_cell.angle_alpha   90.00
_cell.angle_beta   90.00
_cell.angle_gamma   90.00
#
_symmetry.space_group_name_H-M   'P 1'
#
loop_
_entity.id
_entity.type
_entity.pdbx_description
1 polymer ?
#
loop_
_entity_poly.entity_id
_entity_poly.type
_entity_poly.pdbx_seq_one_letter_code
_entity_poly.pdbx_strand_id
1 'polypeptide(L)'
;MTPKPGEEGLPLEQTDSNASAVPDLPPPPNPSSDPRLSVADCDSPPNVPENTDVFKLSPRAAMKLLSGGIEALVKITGDIPPTPPPTSPTLPNMRGMAAEKELIRTSSQKNLARMRKEAEAAAAASASSPRRPPMMSQMSGSSSSTPQLIDGVHLRQTQSPTPPPPPKAPEPHIIIGENSQPINLQHSAITRKFYSKKPPPIGIDEYLARIHQWCPMSTAVYLATSLYIHRLAVDERAIPVTRRNAHRLVLAGLRVAMKALEDLSYPHSKIAKVGGVSDVELARLEISFCFLANFELVVREDTLKKHWEVLKQEQPLRLIHPSIPNLSLNRKPRESAHSGQENQWK
;
A
#
# COMPACT_ATOMS: atom_id res chain seq x y z
N MET A 1 66.18 101.20 -34.01
CA MET A 1 66.44 99.79 -34.38
C MET A 1 65.11 99.08 -34.31
N THR A 2 64.59 98.75 -35.49
CA THR A 2 63.17 98.79 -35.82
C THR A 2 62.51 97.41 -35.70
N PRO A 3 61.27 97.36 -35.18
CA PRO A 3 60.56 96.13 -34.82
C PRO A 3 59.61 95.72 -35.94
N LYS A 4 59.12 94.47 -35.98
CA LYS A 4 57.92 94.20 -36.81
C LYS A 4 56.91 93.21 -36.20
N PRO A 5 55.60 93.51 -36.38
CA PRO A 5 54.44 92.74 -35.92
C PRO A 5 53.78 91.95 -37.08
N GLY A 6 52.68 91.23 -36.80
CA GLY A 6 51.72 90.76 -37.80
C GLY A 6 50.84 89.58 -37.35
N GLU A 7 49.53 89.82 -37.26
CA GLU A 7 48.42 88.89 -36.97
C GLU A 7 48.08 87.94 -38.13
N GLU A 8 47.33 86.85 -37.84
CA GLU A 8 45.98 86.53 -38.40
C GLU A 8 45.68 85.00 -38.49
N GLY A 9 44.56 84.56 -37.88
CA GLY A 9 43.54 83.75 -38.59
C GLY A 9 43.35 82.24 -38.31
N LEU A 10 42.18 81.90 -37.72
CA LEU A 10 41.28 80.72 -37.92
C LEU A 10 41.54 79.40 -37.12
N PRO A 11 40.53 78.50 -36.94
CA PRO A 11 39.14 78.67 -36.45
C PRO A 11 38.67 77.60 -35.40
N LEU A 12 37.42 77.76 -34.93
CA LEU A 12 36.64 76.96 -33.96
C LEU A 12 36.35 75.50 -34.35
N GLU A 13 36.35 74.57 -33.37
CA GLU A 13 35.50 73.35 -33.31
C GLU A 13 35.11 73.09 -31.84
N GLN A 14 33.83 73.32 -31.51
CA GLN A 14 32.74 72.33 -31.35
C GLN A 14 32.65 71.72 -29.94
N THR A 15 31.57 72.11 -29.29
CA THR A 15 31.05 71.66 -28.00
C THR A 15 30.44 70.27 -28.10
N ASP A 16 30.69 69.40 -27.12
CA ASP A 16 29.68 68.43 -26.67
C ASP A 16 29.77 68.16 -25.16
N SER A 17 28.99 68.96 -24.44
CA SER A 17 27.94 68.57 -23.50
C SER A 17 28.04 67.26 -22.71
N ASN A 18 27.97 67.47 -21.38
CA ASN A 18 27.25 66.70 -20.37
C ASN A 18 27.89 65.47 -19.69
N ALA A 19 28.26 65.73 -18.44
CA ALA A 19 28.43 64.79 -17.36
C ALA A 19 27.18 63.92 -17.11
N SER A 20 27.39 62.63 -16.91
CA SER A 20 26.57 61.80 -16.03
C SER A 20 27.51 60.86 -15.28
N ALA A 21 27.83 61.25 -14.04
CA ALA A 21 28.56 60.40 -13.10
C ALA A 21 27.58 59.35 -12.56
N VAL A 22 27.60 58.16 -13.16
CA VAL A 22 26.93 56.98 -12.60
C VAL A 22 27.96 56.26 -11.73
N PRO A 23 27.72 56.05 -10.42
CA PRO A 23 28.61 55.22 -9.62
C PRO A 23 28.54 53.78 -10.12
N ASP A 24 29.71 53.19 -10.39
CA ASP A 24 29.85 51.79 -10.80
C ASP A 24 29.15 50.88 -9.78
N LEU A 25 28.13 50.16 -10.21
CA LEU A 25 27.44 49.19 -9.37
C LEU A 25 28.35 47.97 -9.16
N PRO A 26 28.37 47.36 -7.96
CA PRO A 26 29.11 46.13 -7.76
C PRO A 26 28.61 45.05 -8.72
N PRO A 27 29.50 44.17 -9.21
CA PRO A 27 29.13 43.11 -10.12
C PRO A 27 28.02 42.23 -9.52
N PRO A 28 27.13 41.66 -10.34
CA PRO A 28 26.07 40.79 -9.85
C PRO A 28 26.67 39.63 -9.03
N PRO A 29 26.06 39.28 -7.89
CA PRO A 29 26.58 38.23 -7.02
C PRO A 29 26.67 36.92 -7.80
N ASN A 30 27.85 36.31 -7.82
CA ASN A 30 28.08 35.05 -8.50
C ASN A 30 27.56 33.88 -7.64
N PRO A 31 26.45 33.21 -8.00
CA PRO A 31 25.89 32.14 -7.18
C PRO A 31 26.81 30.91 -7.07
N SER A 32 27.80 30.77 -7.96
CA SER A 32 28.78 29.67 -7.88
C SER A 32 29.87 29.90 -6.82
N SER A 33 29.96 31.09 -6.24
CA SER A 33 31.01 31.47 -5.28
C SER A 33 30.49 31.60 -3.84
N ASP A 34 29.21 31.33 -3.59
CA ASP A 34 28.61 31.40 -2.24
C ASP A 34 28.97 30.14 -1.43
N PRO A 35 29.72 30.26 -0.32
CA PRO A 35 30.05 29.12 0.55
C PRO A 35 28.80 28.43 1.12
N ARG A 36 27.65 29.13 1.21
CA ARG A 36 26.37 28.57 1.66
C ARG A 36 25.64 27.74 0.58
N LEU A 37 26.09 27.82 -0.67
CA LEU A 37 25.62 27.01 -1.79
C LEU A 37 26.58 25.88 -2.15
N SER A 38 27.61 25.62 -1.32
CA SER A 38 28.36 24.37 -1.41
C SER A 38 27.40 23.21 -1.19
N VAL A 39 26.90 22.66 -2.29
CA VAL A 39 26.33 21.33 -2.32
C VAL A 39 27.51 20.46 -1.97
N ALA A 40 27.62 20.07 -0.70
CA ALA A 40 28.58 19.08 -0.29
C ALA A 40 28.44 17.92 -1.26
N ASP A 41 29.50 17.64 -2.02
CA ASP A 41 29.65 16.39 -2.77
C ASP A 41 29.63 15.27 -1.74
N CYS A 42 28.41 14.81 -1.42
CA CYS A 42 28.16 13.75 -0.46
C CYS A 42 28.16 12.43 -1.21
N ASP A 43 29.31 12.08 -1.79
CA ASP A 43 29.65 10.68 -2.09
C ASP A 43 30.14 9.95 -0.82
N SER A 44 30.03 10.61 0.34
CA SER A 44 30.22 9.99 1.65
C SER A 44 28.91 9.32 2.09
N PRO A 45 28.95 8.04 2.52
CA PRO A 45 27.78 7.39 3.09
C PRO A 45 27.31 8.19 4.32
N PRO A 46 26.00 8.27 4.59
CA PRO A 46 25.51 9.02 5.73
C PRO A 46 26.07 8.39 7.00
N ASN A 47 27.02 9.09 7.63
CA ASN A 47 27.43 8.81 9.00
C ASN A 47 26.24 9.20 9.88
N VAL A 48 25.31 8.26 10.08
CA VAL A 48 24.18 8.45 10.98
C VAL A 48 24.78 8.52 12.38
N PRO A 49 24.68 9.66 13.09
CA PRO A 49 25.23 9.77 14.42
C PRO A 49 24.67 8.65 15.29
N GLU A 50 25.54 7.92 16.00
CA GLU A 50 25.22 6.77 16.86
C GLU A 50 24.08 7.01 17.86
N ASN A 51 23.72 8.27 18.11
CA ASN A 51 22.72 8.69 19.08
C ASN A 51 21.49 9.40 18.46
N THR A 52 21.04 8.95 17.30
CA THR A 52 19.85 9.53 16.66
C THR A 52 18.57 8.95 17.26
N ASP A 53 17.83 9.77 18.01
CA ASP A 53 16.47 9.50 18.45
C ASP A 53 15.55 9.33 17.22
N VAL A 54 14.75 8.26 17.20
CA VAL A 54 13.84 7.90 16.10
C VAL A 54 12.94 9.07 15.72
N PHE A 55 12.50 9.83 16.72
CA PHE A 55 11.54 10.92 16.53
C PHE A 55 12.18 12.22 16.03
N LYS A 56 13.52 12.29 15.98
CA LYS A 56 14.26 13.46 15.50
C LYS A 56 14.85 13.27 14.11
N LEU A 57 14.52 12.16 13.44
CA LEU A 57 15.00 11.86 12.10
C LEU A 57 14.36 12.77 11.04
N SER A 58 15.20 13.28 10.15
CA SER A 58 14.72 13.96 8.95
C SER A 58 14.03 12.96 8.02
N PRO A 59 13.00 13.40 7.25
CA PRO A 59 12.32 12.53 6.28
C PRO A 59 13.28 11.90 5.27
N ARG A 60 14.29 12.65 4.82
CA ARG A 60 15.30 12.18 3.88
C ARG A 60 16.20 11.09 4.48
N ALA A 61 16.56 11.21 5.77
CA ALA A 61 17.29 10.16 6.47
C ALA A 61 16.46 8.89 6.62
N ALA A 62 15.18 9.01 7.00
CA ALA A 62 14.27 7.86 7.08
C ALA A 62 14.04 7.19 5.72
N MET A 63 13.94 7.97 4.64
CA MET A 63 13.87 7.46 3.28
C MET A 63 15.14 6.66 2.90
N LYS A 64 16.34 7.16 3.25
CA LYS A 64 17.61 6.44 3.02
C LYS A 64 17.70 5.14 3.83
N LEU A 65 17.18 5.14 5.05
CA LEU A 65 17.10 3.94 5.87
C LEU A 65 16.18 2.88 5.26
N LEU A 66 14.99 3.30 4.81
CA LEU A 66 14.07 2.44 4.06
C LEU A 66 14.76 1.86 2.83
N SER A 67 15.38 2.72 2.01
CA SER A 67 16.10 2.30 0.80
C SER A 67 17.10 1.18 1.08
N GLY A 68 18.02 1.41 2.01
CA GLY A 68 19.03 0.41 2.33
C GLY A 68 18.45 -0.86 2.97
N GLY A 69 17.31 -0.77 3.68
CA GLY A 69 16.68 -1.94 4.30
C GLY A 69 16.08 -2.85 3.23
N ILE A 70 15.43 -2.25 2.23
CA ILE A 70 14.94 -2.97 1.05
C ILE A 70 16.10 -3.56 0.25
N GLU A 71 17.20 -2.83 0.06
CA GLU A 71 18.37 -3.36 -0.63
C GLU A 71 19.02 -4.54 0.12
N ALA A 72 19.08 -4.49 1.45
CA ALA A 72 19.57 -5.60 2.27
C ALA A 72 18.68 -6.84 2.08
N LEU A 73 17.35 -6.68 2.13
CA LEU A 73 16.40 -7.77 1.88
C LEU A 73 16.54 -8.36 0.47
N VAL A 74 16.75 -7.51 -0.54
CA VAL A 74 16.99 -7.96 -1.92
C VAL A 74 18.30 -8.74 -2.04
N LYS A 75 19.37 -8.29 -1.36
CA LYS A 75 20.67 -9.00 -1.35
C LYS A 75 20.56 -10.37 -0.68
N ILE A 76 19.84 -10.46 0.46
CA ILE A 76 19.63 -11.70 1.21
C ILE A 76 18.78 -12.69 0.40
N THR A 77 17.71 -12.22 -0.23
CA THR A 77 16.78 -13.07 -0.98
C THR A 77 17.38 -13.56 -2.31
N GLY A 78 18.20 -12.74 -2.96
CA GLY A 78 18.75 -13.02 -4.28
C GLY A 78 17.72 -12.94 -5.42
N ASP A 79 18.13 -13.35 -6.62
CA ASP A 79 17.24 -13.42 -7.79
C ASP A 79 16.50 -14.76 -7.83
N ILE A 80 15.36 -14.81 -7.14
CA ILE A 80 14.41 -15.93 -7.25
C ILE A 80 13.52 -15.68 -8.47
N PRO A 81 13.56 -16.52 -9.52
CA PRO A 81 12.65 -16.36 -10.65
C PRO A 81 11.20 -16.51 -10.16
N PRO A 82 10.24 -15.71 -10.68
CA PRO A 82 8.84 -15.86 -10.30
C PRO A 82 8.39 -17.27 -10.65
N THR A 83 8.13 -18.09 -9.63
CA THR A 83 7.75 -19.49 -9.83
C THR A 83 6.48 -19.51 -10.68
N PRO A 84 6.49 -20.20 -11.84
CA PRO A 84 5.27 -20.33 -12.63
C PRO A 84 4.17 -20.93 -11.74
N PRO A 85 2.91 -20.51 -11.92
CA PRO A 85 1.85 -21.11 -11.15
C PRO A 85 1.84 -22.62 -11.47
N PRO A 86 1.67 -23.49 -10.48
CA PRO A 86 1.59 -24.92 -10.75
C PRO A 86 0.50 -25.15 -11.80
N THR A 87 0.86 -25.81 -12.90
CA THR A 87 0.01 -26.01 -14.08
C THR A 87 -1.15 -26.97 -13.79
N SER A 88 -1.13 -27.59 -12.62
CA SER A 88 -2.21 -28.42 -12.10
C SER A 88 -2.50 -27.97 -10.67
N PRO A 89 -3.77 -27.81 -10.28
CA PRO A 89 -4.09 -27.70 -8.86
C PRO A 89 -3.59 -29.00 -8.23
N THR A 90 -2.60 -28.92 -7.35
CA THR A 90 -2.31 -30.01 -6.44
C THR A 90 -3.56 -30.16 -5.60
N LEU A 91 -4.48 -31.03 -6.02
CA LEU A 91 -5.56 -31.48 -5.18
C LEU A 91 -4.86 -32.29 -4.09
N PRO A 92 -4.76 -31.78 -2.84
CA PRO A 92 -4.41 -32.68 -1.75
C PRO A 92 -5.40 -33.83 -1.82
N ASN A 93 -4.92 -35.06 -1.69
CA ASN A 93 -5.73 -36.27 -1.83
C ASN A 93 -6.80 -36.30 -0.72
N MET A 94 -7.90 -35.59 -0.95
CA MET A 94 -9.00 -35.32 -0.01
C MET A 94 -10.25 -36.05 -0.48
N ARG A 95 -10.10 -37.31 -0.89
CA ARG A 95 -11.16 -38.13 -1.48
C ARG A 95 -12.39 -38.29 -0.55
N GLY A 96 -12.21 -38.13 0.76
CA GLY A 96 -13.30 -38.10 1.76
C GLY A 96 -14.06 -36.77 1.84
N MET A 97 -13.38 -35.62 1.79
CA MET A 97 -14.03 -34.31 1.93
C MET A 97 -14.80 -33.88 0.67
N ALA A 98 -14.45 -34.37 -0.52
CA ALA A 98 -15.17 -33.99 -1.74
C ALA A 98 -16.60 -34.54 -1.75
N ALA A 99 -16.80 -35.77 -1.25
CA ALA A 99 -18.12 -36.38 -1.11
C ALA A 99 -18.94 -35.68 -0.03
N GLU A 100 -18.32 -35.31 1.09
CA GLU A 100 -18.96 -34.55 2.17
C GLU A 100 -19.34 -33.13 1.73
N LYS A 101 -18.46 -32.43 0.99
CA LYS A 101 -18.76 -31.12 0.39
C LYS A 101 -19.90 -31.20 -0.62
N GLU A 102 -19.97 -32.25 -1.44
CA GLU A 102 -21.09 -32.41 -2.38
C GLU A 102 -22.39 -32.76 -1.65
N LEU A 103 -22.33 -33.51 -0.55
CA LEU A 103 -23.48 -33.76 0.33
C LEU A 103 -23.99 -32.46 0.95
N ILE A 104 -23.08 -31.61 1.46
CA ILE A 104 -23.41 -30.30 2.04
C ILE A 104 -23.95 -29.34 0.97
N ARG A 105 -23.36 -29.31 -0.23
CA ARG A 105 -23.84 -28.50 -1.37
C ARG A 105 -25.24 -28.94 -1.80
N THR A 106 -25.49 -30.24 -1.85
CA THR A 106 -26.80 -30.82 -2.18
C THR A 106 -27.82 -30.51 -1.08
N SER A 107 -27.43 -30.56 0.19
CA SER A 107 -28.29 -30.23 1.33
C SER A 107 -28.63 -28.73 1.37
N SER A 108 -27.64 -27.87 1.08
CA SER A 108 -27.81 -26.41 0.98
C SER A 108 -28.73 -26.02 -0.18
N GLN A 109 -28.57 -26.65 -1.37
CA GLN A 109 -29.47 -26.43 -2.50
C GLN A 109 -30.90 -26.90 -2.24
N LYS A 110 -31.07 -28.04 -1.56
CA LYS A 110 -32.39 -28.53 -1.14
C LYS A 110 -33.05 -27.58 -0.14
N ASN A 111 -32.29 -27.04 0.81
CA ASN A 111 -32.78 -26.06 1.78
C ASN A 111 -33.18 -24.73 1.10
N LEU A 112 -32.39 -24.26 0.12
CA LEU A 112 -32.69 -23.03 -0.63
C LEU A 112 -33.91 -23.20 -1.56
N ALA A 113 -34.08 -24.38 -2.15
CA ALA A 113 -35.26 -24.71 -2.93
C ALA A 113 -36.53 -24.83 -2.06
N ARG A 114 -36.41 -25.38 -0.84
CA ARG A 114 -37.51 -25.43 0.13
C ARG A 114 -37.94 -24.03 0.57
N MET A 115 -36.98 -23.16 0.90
CA MET A 115 -37.23 -21.75 1.24
C MET A 115 -37.93 -20.99 0.10
N ARG A 116 -37.57 -21.24 -1.16
CA ARG A 116 -38.24 -20.63 -2.32
C ARG A 116 -39.69 -21.09 -2.46
N LYS A 117 -39.96 -22.39 -2.29
CA LYS A 117 -41.32 -22.92 -2.32
C LYS A 117 -42.18 -22.38 -1.17
N GLU A 118 -41.63 -22.24 0.02
CA GLU A 118 -42.33 -21.66 1.17
C GLU A 118 -42.64 -20.18 0.95
N ALA A 119 -41.71 -19.42 0.34
CA ALA A 119 -41.93 -18.02 -0.03
C ALA A 119 -42.99 -17.86 -1.14
N GLU A 120 -42.98 -18.72 -2.17
CA GLU A 120 -44.01 -18.74 -3.21
C GLU A 120 -45.39 -19.12 -2.65
N ALA A 121 -45.46 -20.10 -1.74
CA ALA A 121 -46.70 -20.50 -1.08
C ALA A 121 -47.27 -19.37 -0.19
N ALA A 122 -46.41 -18.65 0.53
CA ALA A 122 -46.80 -17.49 1.33
C ALA A 122 -47.29 -16.31 0.46
N ALA A 123 -46.68 -16.10 -0.72
CA ALA A 123 -47.11 -15.11 -1.70
C ALA A 123 -48.44 -15.50 -2.39
N ALA A 124 -48.67 -16.79 -2.63
CA ALA A 124 -49.95 -17.27 -3.16
C ALA A 124 -51.09 -17.14 -2.15
N ALA A 125 -50.82 -17.37 -0.85
CA ALA A 125 -51.81 -17.23 0.22
C ALA A 125 -52.21 -15.76 0.50
N SER A 126 -51.33 -14.79 0.21
CA SER A 126 -51.66 -13.37 0.33
C SER A 126 -52.44 -12.81 -0.87
N ALA A 127 -52.43 -13.52 -2.02
CA ALA A 127 -53.16 -13.16 -3.22
C ALA A 127 -54.64 -13.59 -3.22
N SER A 128 -55.06 -14.47 -2.31
CA SER A 128 -56.43 -15.04 -2.29
C SER A 128 -57.41 -14.38 -1.29
N SER A 129 -57.09 -13.21 -0.73
CA SER A 129 -57.97 -12.52 0.21
C SER A 129 -58.82 -11.45 -0.51
N PRO A 130 -60.18 -11.49 -0.48
CA PRO A 130 -61.00 -10.55 -1.23
C PRO A 130 -60.94 -9.14 -0.63
N ARG A 131 -60.58 -8.16 -1.47
CA ARG A 131 -60.52 -6.71 -1.14
C ARG A 131 -61.87 -6.19 -0.63
N ARG A 132 -61.87 -5.64 0.59
CA ARG A 132 -62.97 -4.79 1.12
C ARG A 132 -62.82 -3.37 0.52
N PRO A 133 -63.91 -2.69 0.08
CA PRO A 133 -63.80 -1.38 -0.56
C PRO A 133 -63.52 -0.25 0.45
N PRO A 134 -62.93 0.89 0.02
CA PRO A 134 -62.58 1.98 0.92
C PRO A 134 -63.78 2.91 1.13
N MET A 135 -64.14 3.18 2.38
CA MET A 135 -65.09 4.24 2.74
C MET A 135 -64.34 5.54 3.04
N MET A 136 -64.82 6.63 2.44
CA MET A 136 -64.33 7.99 2.60
C MET A 136 -64.38 8.46 4.06
N SER A 137 -63.34 9.16 4.47
CA SER A 137 -63.32 9.97 5.70
C SER A 137 -64.23 11.18 5.54
N GLN A 138 -65.26 11.31 6.36
CA GLN A 138 -65.74 12.62 6.81
C GLN A 138 -66.14 12.58 8.28
N MET A 139 -65.62 13.58 8.98
CA MET A 139 -65.84 13.91 10.37
C MET A 139 -67.31 14.24 10.61
N SER A 140 -67.87 13.76 11.72
CA SER A 140 -69.02 14.37 12.38
C SER A 140 -69.00 13.96 13.85
N GLY A 141 -69.20 14.96 14.70
CA GLY A 141 -68.99 14.88 16.13
C GLY A 141 -70.07 14.17 16.93
N SER A 142 -69.70 13.98 18.20
CA SER A 142 -70.51 13.77 19.39
C SER A 142 -71.49 12.60 19.42
N SER A 143 -71.16 11.60 20.22
CA SER A 143 -72.06 11.21 21.31
C SER A 143 -71.27 10.66 22.49
N SER A 144 -71.51 11.31 23.63
CA SER A 144 -71.11 10.95 24.97
C SER A 144 -71.59 9.55 25.36
N SER A 145 -70.67 8.70 25.82
CA SER A 145 -71.00 7.75 26.88
C SER A 145 -70.04 7.98 28.04
N THR A 146 -70.64 8.25 29.18
CA THR A 146 -70.05 8.66 30.45
C THR A 146 -69.12 7.59 31.03
N PRO A 147 -68.02 7.98 31.71
CA PRO A 147 -67.26 7.04 32.52
C PRO A 147 -68.02 6.78 33.82
N GLN A 148 -68.47 5.55 34.07
CA GLN A 148 -68.91 5.17 35.41
C GLN A 148 -67.69 4.95 36.29
N LEU A 149 -67.61 5.79 37.33
CA LEU A 149 -66.59 5.81 38.36
C LEU A 149 -67.22 5.21 39.61
N ILE A 150 -66.88 3.96 39.95
CA ILE A 150 -67.08 3.40 41.29
C ILE A 150 -65.85 2.54 41.63
N ASP A 151 -65.09 3.03 42.61
CA ASP A 151 -64.04 2.38 43.41
C ASP A 151 -62.61 2.15 42.83
N GLY A 152 -61.95 3.26 42.45
CA GLY A 152 -60.50 3.43 42.71
C GLY A 152 -59.47 2.55 41.98
N VAL A 153 -59.85 1.60 41.12
CA VAL A 153 -58.90 0.71 40.41
C VAL A 153 -59.27 0.58 38.93
N HIS A 154 -58.40 1.08 38.05
CA HIS A 154 -58.50 0.80 36.61
C HIS A 154 -57.92 -0.59 36.31
N LEU A 155 -58.77 -1.62 36.38
CA LEU A 155 -58.42 -2.95 35.87
C LEU A 155 -58.40 -2.91 34.35
N ARG A 156 -57.20 -2.85 33.76
CA ARG A 156 -57.00 -3.08 32.32
C ARG A 156 -57.49 -4.50 32.03
N GLN A 157 -58.58 -4.61 31.27
CA GLN A 157 -59.11 -5.88 30.77
C GLN A 157 -57.95 -6.68 30.16
N THR A 158 -57.62 -7.81 30.78
CA THR A 158 -56.56 -8.71 30.31
C THR A 158 -56.93 -9.20 28.93
N GLN A 159 -56.28 -8.66 27.91
CA GLN A 159 -56.25 -9.30 26.60
C GLN A 159 -55.63 -10.69 26.78
N SER A 160 -56.27 -11.69 26.19
CA SER A 160 -55.85 -13.09 26.23
C SER A 160 -54.36 -13.25 25.87
N PRO A 161 -53.67 -14.26 26.45
CA PRO A 161 -52.25 -14.46 26.18
C PRO A 161 -52.04 -14.68 24.68
N THR A 162 -51.30 -13.78 24.06
CA THR A 162 -50.88 -13.93 22.66
C THR A 162 -50.07 -15.22 22.56
N PRO A 163 -50.35 -16.12 21.60
CA PRO A 163 -49.54 -17.32 21.42
C PRO A 163 -48.08 -16.90 21.19
N PRO A 164 -47.09 -17.65 21.73
CA PRO A 164 -45.69 -17.34 21.50
C PRO A 164 -45.43 -17.30 19.99
N PRO A 165 -44.62 -16.34 19.51
CA PRO A 165 -44.26 -16.30 18.10
C PRO A 165 -43.66 -17.66 17.70
N PRO A 166 -43.96 -18.17 16.49
CA PRO A 166 -43.36 -19.41 16.02
C PRO A 166 -41.83 -19.31 16.11
N PRO A 167 -41.13 -20.40 16.45
CA PRO A 167 -39.67 -20.39 16.50
C PRO A 167 -39.15 -19.86 15.17
N LYS A 168 -38.40 -18.74 15.23
CA LYS A 168 -37.77 -18.15 14.04
C LYS A 168 -37.01 -19.26 13.32
N ALA A 169 -37.30 -19.45 12.03
CA ALA A 169 -36.55 -20.37 11.19
C ALA A 169 -35.05 -20.05 11.33
N PRO A 170 -34.16 -21.05 11.42
CA PRO A 170 -32.73 -20.80 11.57
C PRO A 170 -32.25 -19.95 10.40
N GLU A 171 -31.84 -18.72 10.71
CA GLU A 171 -31.26 -17.82 9.71
C GLU A 171 -30.00 -18.50 9.14
N PRO A 172 -29.76 -18.40 7.82
CA PRO A 172 -28.58 -19.01 7.21
C PRO A 172 -27.32 -18.40 7.83
N HIS A 173 -26.67 -19.14 8.72
CA HIS A 173 -25.32 -18.80 9.18
C HIS A 173 -24.37 -18.93 7.98
N ILE A 174 -23.84 -17.80 7.52
CA ILE A 174 -22.79 -17.79 6.50
C ILE A 174 -21.50 -18.18 7.21
N ILE A 175 -20.99 -19.38 6.95
CA ILE A 175 -19.67 -19.78 7.41
C ILE A 175 -18.65 -19.03 6.55
N ILE A 176 -18.17 -17.88 7.07
CA ILE A 176 -17.16 -17.06 6.41
C ILE A 176 -15.91 -17.93 6.20
N GLY A 177 -15.56 -18.20 4.94
CA GLY A 177 -14.35 -18.95 4.59
C GLY A 177 -14.53 -20.43 4.23
N GLU A 178 -15.76 -20.97 4.21
CA GLU A 178 -16.02 -22.40 3.92
C GLU A 178 -15.47 -22.87 2.55
N ASN A 179 -15.39 -21.95 1.58
CA ASN A 179 -14.81 -22.19 0.24
C ASN A 179 -13.48 -21.43 0.02
N SER A 180 -12.84 -20.94 1.09
CA SER A 180 -11.59 -20.21 0.95
C SER A 180 -10.45 -21.13 0.52
N GLN A 181 -9.63 -20.65 -0.40
CA GLN A 181 -8.39 -21.33 -0.78
C GLN A 181 -7.42 -21.29 0.40
N PRO A 182 -6.45 -22.23 0.51
CA PRO A 182 -5.51 -22.20 1.59
C PRO A 182 -4.65 -20.91 1.53
N ILE A 183 -4.30 -20.38 2.71
CA ILE A 183 -3.69 -19.03 2.88
C ILE A 183 -2.44 -18.82 2.02
N ASN A 184 -1.61 -19.86 1.88
CA ASN A 184 -0.41 -19.83 1.04
C ASN A 184 -0.74 -19.64 -0.44
N LEU A 185 -1.83 -20.21 -0.94
CA LEU A 185 -2.26 -20.02 -2.33
C LEU A 185 -2.79 -18.59 -2.53
N GLN A 186 -3.56 -18.08 -1.58
CA GLN A 186 -4.03 -16.69 -1.60
C GLN A 186 -2.85 -15.71 -1.58
N HIS A 187 -1.91 -15.87 -0.64
CA HIS A 187 -0.70 -15.05 -0.53
C HIS A 187 0.13 -15.12 -1.81
N SER A 188 0.28 -16.30 -2.43
CA SER A 188 1.03 -16.43 -3.68
C SER A 188 0.38 -15.66 -4.85
N ALA A 189 -0.96 -15.64 -4.91
CA ALA A 189 -1.70 -14.93 -5.94
C ALA A 189 -1.61 -13.40 -5.76
N ILE A 190 -1.63 -12.94 -4.51
CA ILE A 190 -1.50 -11.52 -4.16
C ILE A 190 -0.06 -11.05 -4.39
N THR A 191 0.93 -11.79 -3.89
CA THR A 191 2.37 -11.51 -4.06
C THR A 191 2.76 -11.35 -5.53
N ARG A 192 2.16 -12.14 -6.43
CA ARG A 192 2.40 -12.03 -7.88
C ARG A 192 2.07 -10.65 -8.46
N LYS A 193 1.16 -9.88 -7.86
CA LYS A 193 0.79 -8.53 -8.33
C LYS A 193 1.93 -7.52 -8.19
N PHE A 194 2.87 -7.78 -7.28
CA PHE A 194 4.04 -6.94 -7.08
C PHE A 194 5.18 -7.24 -8.05
N TYR A 195 5.16 -8.35 -8.79
CA TYR A 195 6.26 -8.73 -9.68
C TYR A 195 6.20 -7.99 -11.02
N SER A 196 7.29 -7.34 -11.38
CA SER A 196 7.51 -6.77 -12.71
C SER A 196 8.02 -7.84 -13.68
N LYS A 197 7.65 -7.71 -14.96
CA LYS A 197 8.12 -8.61 -16.04
C LYS A 197 9.65 -8.61 -16.17
N LYS A 198 10.27 -7.44 -15.99
CA LYS A 198 11.72 -7.23 -15.95
C LYS A 198 12.03 -6.37 -14.72
N PRO A 199 13.20 -6.55 -14.07
CA PRO A 199 13.62 -5.66 -12.99
C PRO A 199 13.71 -4.22 -13.56
N PRO A 200 13.19 -3.20 -12.85
CA PRO A 200 13.36 -1.82 -13.26
C PRO A 200 14.85 -1.43 -13.33
N PRO A 201 15.25 -0.60 -14.31
CA PRO A 201 16.65 -0.19 -14.47
C PRO A 201 17.10 0.82 -13.39
N ILE A 202 16.16 1.52 -12.75
CA ILE A 202 16.40 2.50 -11.69
C ILE A 202 16.64 1.80 -10.34
N GLY A 203 17.60 2.29 -9.55
CA GLY A 203 17.84 1.81 -8.18
C GLY A 203 16.66 2.08 -7.24
N ILE A 204 16.58 1.37 -6.12
CA ILE A 204 15.55 1.64 -5.09
C ILE A 204 15.76 3.02 -4.47
N ASP A 205 17.02 3.38 -4.23
CA ASP A 205 17.40 4.69 -3.69
C ASP A 205 16.97 5.85 -4.59
N GLU A 206 17.31 5.77 -5.88
CA GLU A 206 16.94 6.77 -6.89
C GLU A 206 15.41 6.86 -7.07
N TYR A 207 14.72 5.72 -7.05
CA TYR A 207 13.28 5.66 -7.15
C TYR A 207 12.58 6.32 -5.95
N LEU A 208 13.08 6.07 -4.74
CA LEU A 208 12.59 6.71 -3.52
C LEU A 208 12.92 8.21 -3.50
N ALA A 209 14.11 8.61 -3.93
CA ALA A 209 14.49 10.01 -4.06
C ALA A 209 13.56 10.76 -5.02
N ARG A 210 13.20 10.14 -6.17
CA ARG A 210 12.21 10.68 -7.10
C ARG A 210 10.85 10.85 -6.43
N ILE A 211 10.38 9.84 -5.71
CA ILE A 211 9.10 9.92 -4.99
C ILE A 211 9.13 11.06 -3.97
N HIS A 212 10.17 11.15 -3.16
CA HIS A 212 10.33 12.19 -2.14
C HIS A 212 10.38 13.60 -2.72
N GLN A 213 11.02 13.76 -3.89
CA GLN A 213 11.11 15.06 -4.57
C GLN A 213 9.72 15.60 -5.00
N TRP A 214 8.85 14.73 -5.53
CA TRP A 214 7.55 15.14 -6.07
C TRP A 214 6.36 14.96 -5.11
N CYS A 215 6.51 14.05 -4.16
CA CYS A 215 5.55 13.69 -3.11
C CYS A 215 6.30 13.51 -1.78
N PRO A 216 6.79 14.60 -1.17
CA PRO A 216 7.45 14.53 0.13
C PRO A 216 6.48 14.01 1.18
N MET A 217 6.91 13.01 1.94
CA MET A 217 6.14 12.38 3.01
C MET A 217 6.85 12.60 4.35
N SER A 218 6.11 12.46 5.44
CA SER A 218 6.66 12.53 6.78
C SER A 218 7.63 11.37 7.08
N THR A 219 8.53 11.58 8.05
CA THR A 219 9.44 10.55 8.58
C THR A 219 8.67 9.29 8.99
N ALA A 220 7.49 9.46 9.60
CA ALA A 220 6.64 8.37 10.05
C ALA A 220 6.24 7.43 8.90
N VAL A 221 5.87 7.97 7.72
CA VAL A 221 5.47 7.16 6.56
C VAL A 221 6.61 6.27 6.05
N TYR A 222 7.84 6.81 5.97
CA TYR A 222 9.00 6.03 5.52
C TYR A 222 9.36 4.92 6.52
N LEU A 223 9.36 5.23 7.82
CA LEU A 223 9.66 4.25 8.86
C LEU A 223 8.57 3.18 8.96
N ALA A 224 7.29 3.57 8.89
CA ALA A 224 6.16 2.64 8.88
C ALA A 224 6.20 1.72 7.66
N THR A 225 6.54 2.24 6.48
CA THR A 225 6.71 1.42 5.28
C THR A 225 7.82 0.39 5.46
N SER A 226 8.94 0.79 6.07
CA SER A 226 10.04 -0.12 6.39
C SER A 226 9.59 -1.22 7.34
N LEU A 227 8.84 -0.85 8.39
CA LEU A 227 8.27 -1.80 9.34
C LEU A 227 7.31 -2.77 8.67
N TYR A 228 6.37 -2.29 7.85
CA TYR A 228 5.40 -3.15 7.16
C TYR A 228 6.09 -4.16 6.26
N ILE A 229 7.08 -3.72 5.47
CA ILE A 229 7.80 -4.63 4.58
C ILE A 229 8.65 -5.62 5.36
N HIS A 230 9.29 -5.19 6.47
CA HIS A 230 10.03 -6.10 7.35
C HIS A 230 9.12 -7.18 7.93
N ARG A 231 7.95 -6.81 8.46
CA ARG A 231 6.97 -7.78 8.98
C ARG A 231 6.56 -8.80 7.92
N LEU A 232 6.25 -8.32 6.71
CA LEU A 232 5.84 -9.19 5.59
C LEU A 232 6.97 -10.11 5.09
N ALA A 233 8.22 -9.64 5.08
CA ALA A 233 9.35 -10.36 4.50
C ALA A 233 10.06 -11.28 5.50
N VAL A 234 10.23 -10.81 6.74
CA VAL A 234 11.07 -11.45 7.77
C VAL A 234 10.22 -12.21 8.79
N ASP A 235 9.22 -11.53 9.38
CA ASP A 235 8.44 -12.09 10.48
C ASP A 235 7.43 -13.13 9.96
N GLU A 236 6.60 -12.74 8.99
CA GLU A 236 5.56 -13.60 8.42
C GLU A 236 6.04 -14.44 7.24
N ARG A 237 7.15 -14.04 6.61
CA ARG A 237 7.70 -14.67 5.39
C ARG A 237 6.66 -14.83 4.27
N ALA A 238 5.71 -13.88 4.20
CA ALA A 238 4.61 -13.89 3.24
C ALA A 238 5.07 -13.57 1.81
N ILE A 239 6.12 -12.73 1.68
CA ILE A 239 6.67 -12.30 0.39
C ILE A 239 8.21 -12.26 0.40
N PRO A 240 8.89 -12.99 -0.51
CA PRO A 240 10.32 -12.79 -0.72
C PRO A 240 10.56 -11.49 -1.48
N VAL A 241 11.42 -10.61 -0.97
CA VAL A 241 11.71 -9.31 -1.59
C VAL A 241 12.84 -9.46 -2.61
N THR A 242 12.56 -9.17 -3.87
CA THR A 242 13.49 -9.36 -5.00
C THR A 242 13.61 -8.08 -5.83
N ARG A 243 14.62 -8.00 -6.71
CA ARG A 243 14.79 -6.87 -7.66
C ARG A 243 13.58 -6.66 -8.57
N ARG A 244 12.74 -7.68 -8.77
CA ARG A 244 11.56 -7.62 -9.64
C ARG A 244 10.32 -7.08 -8.93
N ASN A 245 10.25 -7.15 -7.60
CA ASN A 245 9.06 -6.74 -6.84
C ASN A 245 9.27 -5.53 -5.93
N ALA A 246 10.51 -5.23 -5.54
CA ALA A 246 10.84 -4.23 -4.54
C ALA A 246 10.22 -2.85 -4.84
N HIS A 247 10.37 -2.33 -6.07
CA HIS A 247 9.83 -1.00 -6.43
C HIS A 247 8.31 -0.90 -6.26
N ARG A 248 7.57 -1.93 -6.68
CA ARG A 248 6.11 -1.98 -6.58
C ARG A 248 5.65 -2.18 -5.14
N LEU A 249 6.38 -3.00 -4.39
CA LEU A 249 6.11 -3.26 -2.98
C LEU A 249 6.30 -1.97 -2.15
N VAL A 250 7.41 -1.26 -2.37
CA VAL A 250 7.70 0.02 -1.71
C VAL A 250 6.67 1.09 -2.09
N LEU A 251 6.30 1.20 -3.37
CA LEU A 251 5.27 2.15 -3.80
C LEU A 251 3.93 1.91 -3.10
N ALA A 252 3.51 0.64 -3.02
CA ALA A 252 2.27 0.26 -2.34
C ALA A 252 2.34 0.52 -0.83
N GLY A 253 3.46 0.15 -0.19
CA GLY A 253 3.69 0.39 1.23
C GLY A 253 3.66 1.88 1.59
N LEU A 254 4.35 2.72 0.81
CA LEU A 254 4.30 4.18 0.99
C LEU A 254 2.88 4.72 0.82
N ARG A 255 2.15 4.25 -0.20
CA ARG A 255 0.78 4.68 -0.45
C ARG A 255 -0.15 4.34 0.72
N VAL A 256 -0.06 3.11 1.23
CA VAL A 256 -0.87 2.64 2.35
C VAL A 256 -0.48 3.35 3.65
N ALA A 257 0.81 3.47 3.93
CA ALA A 257 1.32 4.16 5.12
C ALA A 257 0.92 5.64 5.16
N MET A 258 1.04 6.35 4.04
CA MET A 258 0.58 7.74 3.91
C MET A 258 -0.90 7.88 4.26
N LYS A 259 -1.75 7.00 3.72
CA LYS A 259 -3.19 7.03 3.98
C LYS A 259 -3.54 6.66 5.42
N ALA A 260 -2.70 5.87 6.09
CA ALA A 260 -2.95 5.42 7.45
C ALA A 260 -2.46 6.42 8.52
N LEU A 261 -1.40 7.18 8.22
CA LEU A 261 -0.67 7.96 9.22
C LEU A 261 -0.72 9.48 9.00
N GLU A 262 -0.98 9.95 7.78
CA GLU A 262 -1.04 11.39 7.49
C GLU A 262 -2.50 11.85 7.38
N ASP A 263 -2.77 13.05 7.92
CA ASP A 263 -4.09 13.67 7.82
C ASP A 263 -4.45 14.06 6.37
N LEU A 264 -3.43 14.41 5.59
CA LEU A 264 -3.55 14.78 4.18
C LEU A 264 -2.76 13.78 3.32
N SER A 265 -3.45 13.18 2.35
CA SER A 265 -2.81 12.28 1.39
C SER A 265 -2.77 12.91 0.00
N TYR A 266 -1.71 12.63 -0.76
CA TYR A 266 -1.64 13.07 -2.15
C TYR A 266 -2.72 12.41 -3.02
N PRO A 267 -3.22 13.12 -4.05
CA PRO A 267 -4.14 12.55 -5.02
C PRO A 267 -3.59 11.27 -5.63
N HIS A 268 -4.47 10.29 -5.85
CA HIS A 268 -4.10 8.96 -6.37
C HIS A 268 -3.33 9.05 -7.69
N SER A 269 -3.81 9.89 -8.61
CA SER A 269 -3.20 10.11 -9.92
C SER A 269 -1.80 10.74 -9.86
N LYS A 270 -1.56 11.61 -8.87
CA LYS A 270 -0.23 12.19 -8.66
C LYS A 270 0.76 11.11 -8.24
N ILE A 271 0.39 10.26 -7.28
CA ILE A 271 1.25 9.16 -6.81
C ILE A 271 1.46 8.13 -7.92
N ALA A 272 0.43 7.79 -8.70
CA ALA A 272 0.55 6.87 -9.82
C ALA A 272 1.55 7.39 -10.86
N LYS A 273 1.41 8.67 -11.25
CA LYS A 273 2.32 9.33 -12.20
C LYS A 273 3.77 9.38 -11.70
N VAL A 274 3.98 9.76 -10.45
CA VAL A 274 5.33 9.82 -9.83
C VAL A 274 5.92 8.42 -9.64
N GLY A 275 5.09 7.43 -9.31
CA GLY A 275 5.48 6.01 -9.20
C GLY A 275 5.73 5.34 -10.56
N GLY A 276 5.29 5.95 -11.66
CA GLY A 276 5.45 5.39 -13.01
C GLY A 276 4.55 4.16 -13.25
N VAL A 277 3.36 4.16 -12.67
CA VAL A 277 2.33 3.11 -12.82
C VAL A 277 1.01 3.72 -13.25
N SER A 278 0.11 2.92 -13.81
CA SER A 278 -1.26 3.39 -14.09
C SER A 278 -2.08 3.53 -12.81
N ASP A 279 -3.12 4.37 -12.81
CA ASP A 279 -4.03 4.53 -11.67
C ASP A 279 -4.65 3.21 -11.21
N VAL A 280 -5.11 2.40 -12.18
CA VAL A 280 -5.72 1.09 -11.93
C VAL A 280 -4.71 0.13 -11.30
N GLU A 281 -3.46 0.19 -11.74
CA GLU A 281 -2.38 -0.62 -11.21
C GLU A 281 -2.01 -0.20 -9.79
N LEU A 282 -1.89 1.11 -9.51
CA LEU A 282 -1.66 1.60 -8.16
C LEU A 282 -2.78 1.16 -7.21
N ALA A 283 -4.04 1.25 -7.63
CA ALA A 283 -5.18 0.79 -6.83
C ALA A 283 -5.09 -0.70 -6.52
N ARG A 284 -4.72 -1.54 -7.50
CA ARG A 284 -4.52 -2.98 -7.30
C ARG A 284 -3.38 -3.28 -6.35
N LEU A 285 -2.26 -2.55 -6.46
CA LEU A 285 -1.09 -2.72 -5.59
C LEU A 285 -1.44 -2.33 -4.14
N GLU A 286 -2.17 -1.24 -3.95
CA GLU A 286 -2.64 -0.78 -2.64
C GLU A 286 -3.52 -1.83 -1.97
N ILE A 287 -4.57 -2.30 -2.67
CA ILE A 287 -5.47 -3.34 -2.16
C ILE A 287 -4.69 -4.62 -1.82
N SER A 288 -3.80 -5.04 -2.71
CA SER A 288 -2.96 -6.23 -2.51
C SER A 288 -2.08 -6.11 -1.27
N PHE A 289 -1.53 -4.92 -1.01
CA PHE A 289 -0.68 -4.67 0.14
C PHE A 289 -1.48 -4.72 1.44
N CYS A 290 -2.67 -4.13 1.48
CA CYS A 290 -3.54 -4.19 2.65
C CYS A 290 -3.93 -5.63 3.02
N PHE A 291 -4.22 -6.47 2.02
CA PHE A 291 -4.50 -7.89 2.27
C PHE A 291 -3.29 -8.66 2.78
N LEU A 292 -2.09 -8.40 2.23
CA LEU A 292 -0.86 -9.03 2.75
C LEU A 292 -0.59 -8.60 4.18
N ALA A 293 -0.74 -7.31 4.49
CA ALA A 293 -0.55 -6.78 5.84
C ALA A 293 -1.73 -7.07 6.79
N ASN A 294 -2.71 -7.87 6.35
CA ASN A 294 -3.91 -8.23 7.10
C ASN A 294 -4.64 -7.02 7.72
N PHE A 295 -4.57 -5.85 7.06
CA PHE A 295 -5.04 -4.55 7.54
C PHE A 295 -4.48 -4.11 8.92
N GLU A 296 -3.41 -4.73 9.40
CA GLU A 296 -2.73 -4.36 10.64
C GLU A 296 -1.72 -3.22 10.39
N LEU A 297 -2.26 -2.02 10.19
CA LEU A 297 -1.49 -0.82 9.84
C LEU A 297 -1.20 0.11 11.03
N VAL A 298 -1.50 -0.32 12.26
CA VAL A 298 -1.26 0.50 13.45
C VAL A 298 0.21 0.42 13.83
N VAL A 299 0.89 1.56 13.84
CA VAL A 299 2.29 1.66 14.27
C VAL A 299 2.35 2.23 15.68
N ARG A 300 2.69 1.36 16.64
CA ARG A 300 2.96 1.76 18.02
C ARG A 300 4.42 2.18 18.21
N GLU A 301 4.65 3.08 19.17
CA GLU A 301 5.99 3.52 19.56
C GLU A 301 6.91 2.34 19.92
N ASP A 302 6.43 1.37 20.70
CA ASP A 302 7.23 0.21 21.13
C ASP A 302 7.69 -0.62 19.93
N THR A 303 6.79 -0.86 18.97
CA THR A 303 7.08 -1.62 17.75
C THR A 303 8.06 -0.86 16.86
N LEU A 304 7.88 0.45 16.75
CA LEU A 304 8.74 1.30 15.94
C LEU A 304 10.17 1.38 16.53
N LYS A 305 10.31 1.52 17.85
CA LYS A 305 11.60 1.50 18.55
C LYS A 305 12.33 0.16 18.39
N LYS A 306 11.61 -0.96 18.50
CA LYS A 306 12.21 -2.29 18.25
C LYS A 306 12.70 -2.43 16.82
N HIS A 307 11.89 -2.02 15.84
CA HIS A 307 12.26 -2.04 14.42
C HIS A 307 13.44 -1.13 14.12
N TRP A 308 13.50 0.03 14.77
CA TRP A 308 14.63 0.96 14.67
C TRP A 308 15.95 0.31 15.11
N GLU A 309 15.95 -0.44 16.20
CA GLU A 309 17.15 -1.15 16.66
C GLU A 309 17.57 -2.25 15.67
N VAL A 310 16.63 -2.94 15.03
CA VAL A 310 16.93 -3.88 13.93
C VAL A 310 17.59 -3.14 12.76
N LEU A 311 17.02 -2.02 12.32
CA LEU A 311 17.59 -1.21 11.24
C LEU A 311 19.00 -0.71 11.55
N LYS A 312 19.29 -0.35 12.82
CA LYS A 312 20.63 0.01 13.28
C LYS A 312 21.61 -1.16 13.22
N GLN A 313 21.19 -2.36 13.61
CA GLN A 313 22.03 -3.56 13.59
C GLN A 313 22.31 -4.06 12.17
N GLU A 314 21.41 -3.81 11.23
CA GLU A 314 21.61 -4.14 9.81
C GLU A 314 22.49 -3.11 9.07
N GLN A 315 22.71 -1.91 9.63
CA GLN A 315 23.59 -0.88 9.06
C GLN A 315 25.08 -1.30 9.01
N PRO A 316 25.67 -1.93 10.04
CA PRO A 316 27.02 -2.50 9.98
C PRO A 316 27.27 -3.46 8.82
N LEU A 317 26.27 -4.25 8.41
CA LEU A 317 26.37 -5.13 7.24
C LEU A 317 26.44 -4.35 5.91
N ARG A 318 26.14 -3.05 5.91
CA ARG A 318 26.29 -2.14 4.76
C ARG A 318 27.71 -1.59 4.61
N LEU A 319 28.47 -1.47 5.69
CA LEU A 319 29.81 -0.86 5.68
C LEU A 319 30.95 -1.88 5.49
N ILE A 320 30.71 -3.17 5.77
CA ILE A 320 31.79 -4.18 5.78
C ILE A 320 32.04 -4.83 4.40
N HIS A 321 31.14 -4.72 3.41
CA HIS A 321 31.42 -5.26 2.08
C HIS A 321 30.71 -4.52 0.92
N PRO A 322 31.37 -3.56 0.25
CA PRO A 322 31.00 -3.13 -1.10
C PRO A 322 31.38 -4.16 -2.19
N SER A 323 32.15 -5.20 -1.83
CA SER A 323 32.69 -6.19 -2.76
C SER A 323 32.76 -7.58 -2.13
N ILE A 324 31.69 -8.37 -2.26
CA ILE A 324 31.83 -9.84 -2.24
C ILE A 324 31.68 -10.27 -3.70
N PRO A 325 32.70 -10.89 -4.32
CA PRO A 325 32.54 -11.52 -5.62
C PRO A 325 31.41 -12.53 -5.53
N ASN A 326 30.47 -12.50 -6.48
CA ASN A 326 29.45 -13.53 -6.64
C ASN A 326 30.07 -14.90 -6.38
N LEU A 327 29.64 -15.56 -5.30
CA LEU A 327 29.94 -16.98 -5.08
C LEU A 327 29.16 -17.75 -6.15
N SER A 328 29.76 -17.83 -7.33
CA SER A 328 29.37 -18.75 -8.39
C SER A 328 29.48 -20.15 -7.81
N LEU A 329 28.34 -20.76 -7.52
CA LEU A 329 28.26 -22.20 -7.31
C LEU A 329 28.70 -22.85 -8.63
N ASN A 330 29.97 -23.25 -8.71
CA ASN A 330 30.47 -24.06 -9.80
C ASN A 330 29.59 -25.30 -9.90
N ARG A 331 28.77 -25.36 -10.94
CA ARG A 331 28.11 -26.60 -11.34
C ARG A 331 29.21 -27.63 -11.55
N LYS A 332 29.18 -28.67 -10.73
CA LYS A 332 30.05 -29.84 -10.87
C LYS A 332 29.95 -30.34 -12.33
N PRO A 333 31.08 -30.52 -13.05
CA PRO A 333 31.04 -31.05 -14.40
C PRO A 333 30.35 -32.40 -14.42
N ARG A 334 29.45 -32.58 -15.37
CA ARG A 334 28.78 -33.85 -15.66
C ARG A 334 29.88 -34.85 -16.03
N GLU A 335 30.09 -35.87 -15.19
CA GLU A 335 30.99 -36.98 -15.52
C GLU A 335 30.54 -37.57 -16.87
N SER A 336 31.49 -37.57 -17.81
CA SER A 336 31.37 -38.19 -19.11
C SER A 336 31.14 -39.69 -18.93
N ALA A 337 30.08 -40.18 -19.57
CA ALA A 337 29.76 -41.59 -19.68
C ALA A 337 31.01 -42.38 -20.13
N HIS A 338 31.54 -43.20 -19.23
CA HIS A 338 32.49 -44.24 -19.59
C HIS A 338 31.71 -45.44 -20.12
N SER A 339 32.04 -45.79 -21.35
CA SER A 339 31.73 -47.03 -22.03
C SER A 339 32.41 -48.22 -21.36
N GLY A 340 31.74 -49.37 -21.39
CA GLY A 340 32.34 -50.70 -21.20
C GLY A 340 32.10 -51.31 -19.82
N GLN A 341 31.19 -52.29 -19.72
CA GLN A 341 31.49 -53.69 -20.03
C GLN A 341 30.32 -54.56 -19.55
N GLU A 342 29.83 -55.34 -20.50
CA GLU A 342 28.89 -56.44 -20.35
C GLU A 342 29.53 -57.51 -19.47
N ASN A 343 28.97 -57.73 -18.27
CA ASN A 343 29.33 -58.88 -17.43
C ASN A 343 28.08 -59.73 -17.16
N GLN A 344 28.08 -60.80 -17.94
CA GLN A 344 27.33 -62.04 -17.86
C GLN A 344 27.25 -62.58 -16.42
N TRP A 345 26.04 -62.81 -15.92
CA TRP A 345 25.80 -63.67 -14.75
C TRP A 345 24.67 -64.64 -15.06
N LYS A 346 25.10 -65.90 -15.20
CA LYS A 346 24.44 -67.22 -15.03
C LYS A 346 22.95 -67.37 -15.26
#